data_AF-A0A0P9F2L8-F1
#
_entry.id   AF-A0A0P9F2L8-F1
#
_cell.length_a   1.000
_cell.length_b   1.000
_cell.length_c   1.000
_cell.angle_alpha   90.00
_cell.angle_beta   90.00
_cell.angle_gamma   90.00
#
_symmetry.space_group_name_H-M   'P 1'
#
loop_
_entity.id
_entity.type
_entity.pdbx_description
1 polymer ?
#
loop_
_entity_poly.entity_id
_entity_poly.type
_entity_poly.pdbx_seq_one_letter_code
_entity_poly.pdbx_strand_id
1 'polypeptide(L)'
;YSAVQLFLRRASQVRRNFAPAEDEARAVARICRLVEGLPLAIELAAAALHTRSCTAIADAIERSSMGLSSELRAMPQRHRSIRAAFEHSWRLLSAGEQQIFPRLSVFRGGFDQDAAAEVARATPQTLAVLIDKSLLRWDGVARYDMHELLRQFAGEKLEQAGDTRQACNAHLLHYLTLAESAESQLAGAEVVRELNRLDVEHDNTRAGLRWALEQGDSASALRLSAAMSKFWEVRGFLSEARQWLEQALTLSRELGANTSADPALPRWSARALTQAGRLAWCQADFTSARDLLEESLNVHRQLNDQHGFNFVLGILGGLAFDQGDYATARTRYEEYLASLRAEGDPRWVGDALFCVGIVAYNQGEYTAAQAQLEESLTTPKASPRIWTISSC
;
A
#
# COMPACT_ATOMS: atom_id res chain seq x y z
N TYR A 1 -4.54 -29.21 14.41
CA TYR A 1 -5.94 -29.65 14.50
C TYR A 1 -6.69 -29.06 13.33
N SER A 2 -7.45 -29.85 12.56
CA SER A 2 -8.22 -29.25 11.47
C SER A 2 -9.28 -28.29 12.05
N ALA A 3 -9.45 -27.11 11.45
CA ALA A 3 -10.40 -26.08 11.90
C ALA A 3 -11.82 -26.65 12.10
N VAL A 4 -12.21 -27.60 11.24
CA VAL A 4 -13.48 -28.33 11.30
C VAL A 4 -13.57 -29.21 12.55
N GLN A 5 -12.52 -29.97 12.90
CA GLN A 5 -12.52 -30.78 14.13
C GLN A 5 -12.65 -29.92 15.39
N LEU A 6 -12.02 -28.74 15.42
CA LEU A 6 -12.15 -27.79 16.53
C LEU A 6 -13.59 -27.27 16.63
N PHE A 7 -14.20 -26.89 15.50
CA PHE A 7 -15.60 -26.46 15.45
C PHE A 7 -16.54 -27.54 15.97
N LEU A 8 -16.42 -28.79 15.49
CA LEU A 8 -17.28 -29.90 15.90
C LEU A 8 -17.16 -30.20 17.40
N ARG A 9 -15.92 -30.19 17.93
CA ARG A 9 -15.68 -30.38 19.36
C ARG A 9 -16.38 -29.32 20.20
N ARG A 10 -16.32 -28.05 19.80
CA ARG A 10 -16.99 -26.94 20.52
C ARG A 10 -18.50 -26.95 20.33
N ALA A 11 -18.97 -27.28 19.13
CA ALA A 11 -20.39 -27.40 18.83
C ALA A 11 -21.06 -28.50 19.69
N SER A 12 -20.39 -29.63 19.91
CA SER A 12 -20.88 -30.70 20.79
C SER A 12 -20.98 -30.31 22.27
N GLN A 13 -20.22 -29.30 22.71
CA GLN A 13 -20.29 -28.75 24.07
C GLN A 13 -21.50 -27.81 24.24
N VAL A 14 -21.92 -27.15 23.17
CA VAL A 14 -23.04 -26.19 23.16
C VAL A 14 -24.37 -26.89 22.88
N ARG A 15 -24.38 -27.86 21.96
CA ARG A 15 -25.54 -28.67 21.59
C ARG A 15 -25.18 -30.15 21.74
N ARG A 16 -25.77 -30.80 22.76
CA ARG A 16 -25.55 -32.23 23.01
C ARG A 16 -25.93 -33.03 21.75
N ASN A 17 -25.06 -33.97 21.37
CA ASN A 17 -25.19 -34.81 20.16
C ASN A 17 -25.24 -34.04 18.82
N PHE A 18 -24.47 -32.95 18.71
CA PHE A 18 -24.30 -32.26 17.44
C PHE A 18 -23.58 -33.16 16.40
N ALA A 19 -24.34 -33.68 15.45
CA ALA A 19 -23.85 -34.42 14.29
C ALA A 19 -24.39 -33.72 13.03
N PRO A 20 -23.55 -32.97 12.29
CA PRO A 20 -24.03 -32.18 11.16
C PRO A 20 -24.51 -33.10 10.03
N ALA A 21 -25.70 -32.81 9.49
CA ALA A 21 -26.13 -33.37 8.21
C ALA A 21 -25.25 -32.83 7.07
N GLU A 22 -25.34 -33.43 5.87
CA GLU A 22 -24.47 -33.11 4.73
C GLU A 22 -24.51 -31.60 4.34
N ASP A 23 -25.67 -30.96 4.49
CA ASP A 23 -25.86 -29.52 4.27
C ASP A 23 -25.23 -28.67 5.38
N GLU A 24 -25.29 -29.12 6.64
CA GLU A 24 -24.65 -28.43 7.77
C GLU A 24 -23.12 -28.59 7.71
N ALA A 25 -22.60 -29.71 7.23
CA ALA A 25 -21.17 -29.93 7.05
C ALA A 25 -20.57 -28.94 6.04
N ARG A 26 -21.30 -28.64 4.94
CA ARG A 26 -20.91 -27.60 3.98
C ARG A 26 -20.88 -26.21 4.62
N ALA A 27 -21.87 -25.89 5.46
CA ALA A 27 -21.90 -24.62 6.20
C ALA A 27 -20.75 -24.51 7.22
N VAL A 28 -20.41 -25.59 7.93
CA VAL A 28 -19.26 -25.62 8.86
C VAL A 28 -17.95 -25.39 8.11
N ALA A 29 -17.75 -26.03 6.95
CA ALA A 29 -16.58 -25.80 6.12
C ALA A 29 -16.51 -24.35 5.62
N ARG A 30 -17.66 -23.75 5.26
CA ARG A 30 -17.74 -22.34 4.86
C ARG A 30 -17.39 -21.40 6.01
N ILE A 31 -17.90 -21.64 7.23
CA ILE A 31 -17.51 -20.88 8.43
C ILE A 31 -15.99 -20.96 8.65
N CYS A 32 -15.42 -22.17 8.61
CA CYS A 32 -13.98 -22.35 8.85
C CYS A 32 -13.10 -21.62 7.82
N ARG A 33 -13.56 -21.51 6.57
CA ARG A 33 -12.89 -20.70 5.53
C ARG A 33 -13.06 -19.20 5.77
N LEU A 34 -14.27 -18.74 6.09
CA LEU A 34 -14.56 -17.32 6.33
C LEU A 34 -13.81 -16.74 7.54
N VAL A 35 -13.46 -17.60 8.51
CA VAL A 35 -12.67 -17.21 9.68
C VAL A 35 -11.19 -17.60 9.57
N GLU A 36 -10.75 -18.04 8.39
CA GLU A 36 -9.36 -18.39 8.05
C GLU A 36 -8.69 -19.35 9.04
N GLY A 37 -9.47 -20.24 9.66
CA GLY A 37 -8.93 -21.19 10.64
C GLY A 37 -8.53 -20.59 11.99
N LEU A 38 -8.81 -19.31 12.28
CA LEU A 38 -8.48 -18.66 13.55
C LEU A 38 -9.20 -19.34 14.73
N PRO A 39 -8.48 -19.93 15.70
CA PRO A 39 -9.07 -20.75 16.76
C PRO A 39 -10.17 -20.03 17.56
N LEU A 40 -9.95 -18.76 17.91
CA LEU A 40 -10.91 -17.98 18.69
C LEU A 40 -12.20 -17.69 17.91
N ALA A 41 -12.09 -17.38 16.61
CA ALA A 41 -13.24 -17.13 15.76
C ALA A 41 -14.07 -18.41 15.54
N ILE A 42 -13.42 -19.56 15.44
CA ILE A 42 -14.06 -20.88 15.41
C ILE A 42 -14.84 -21.14 16.70
N GLU A 43 -14.26 -20.82 17.86
CA GLU A 43 -14.94 -21.00 19.15
C GLU A 43 -16.17 -20.10 19.27
N LEU A 44 -16.09 -18.85 18.84
CA LEU A 44 -17.22 -17.91 18.85
C LEU A 44 -18.32 -18.34 17.88
N ALA A 45 -17.96 -18.81 16.69
CA ALA A 45 -18.92 -19.33 15.71
C ALA A 45 -19.62 -20.60 16.23
N ALA A 46 -18.89 -21.51 16.86
CA ALA A 46 -19.48 -22.71 17.48
C ALA A 46 -20.37 -22.34 18.68
N ALA A 47 -20.00 -21.32 19.47
CA ALA A 47 -20.83 -20.80 20.55
C ALA A 47 -22.16 -20.25 20.05
N ALA A 48 -22.21 -19.65 18.86
CA ALA A 48 -23.43 -19.08 18.28
C ALA A 48 -24.52 -20.11 17.91
N LEU A 49 -24.21 -21.41 17.94
CA LEU A 49 -25.17 -22.50 17.68
C LEU A 49 -26.31 -22.59 18.71
N HIS A 50 -26.19 -21.92 19.85
CA HIS A 50 -27.28 -21.82 20.84
C HIS A 50 -28.48 -21.02 20.31
N THR A 51 -28.28 -20.14 19.32
CA THR A 51 -29.31 -19.21 18.82
C THR A 51 -29.47 -19.20 17.30
N ARG A 52 -28.59 -19.87 16.53
CA ARG A 52 -28.57 -19.83 15.06
C ARG A 52 -28.15 -21.16 14.45
N SER A 53 -28.58 -21.43 13.22
CA SER A 53 -28.09 -22.56 12.41
C SER A 53 -26.70 -22.29 11.83
N CYS A 54 -25.96 -23.33 11.44
CA CYS A 54 -24.65 -23.18 10.78
C CYS A 54 -24.72 -22.31 9.51
N THR A 55 -25.78 -22.46 8.71
CA THR A 55 -25.98 -21.64 7.50
C THR A 55 -26.18 -20.16 7.84
N ALA A 56 -27.04 -19.86 8.82
CA ALA A 56 -27.30 -18.50 9.26
C ALA A 56 -26.05 -17.84 9.90
N ILE A 57 -25.19 -18.62 10.55
CA ILE A 57 -23.91 -18.14 11.09
C ILE A 57 -22.94 -17.81 9.95
N ALA A 58 -22.80 -18.70 8.96
CA ALA A 58 -21.98 -18.45 7.77
C ALA A 58 -22.42 -17.18 7.02
N ASP A 59 -23.72 -17.04 6.77
CA ASP A 59 -24.30 -15.89 6.07
C ASP A 59 -24.17 -14.59 6.87
N ALA A 60 -24.17 -14.66 8.21
CA ALA A 60 -23.97 -13.48 9.04
C ALA A 60 -22.51 -13.00 9.02
N ILE A 61 -21.55 -13.93 9.03
CA ILE A 61 -20.11 -13.61 8.91
C ILE A 61 -19.85 -12.97 7.53
N GLU A 62 -20.39 -13.58 6.47
CA GLU A 62 -20.21 -13.10 5.10
C GLU A 62 -20.89 -11.73 4.83
N ARG A 63 -22.06 -11.49 5.45
CA ARG A 63 -22.71 -10.17 5.41
C ARG A 63 -21.97 -9.11 6.22
N SER A 64 -21.34 -9.48 7.34
CA SER A 64 -20.51 -8.55 8.12
C SER A 64 -19.23 -8.14 7.40
N SER A 65 -18.68 -9.01 6.54
CA SER A 65 -17.55 -8.67 5.66
C SER A 65 -17.94 -7.81 4.46
N MET A 66 -19.20 -7.87 4.00
CA MET A 66 -19.70 -7.09 2.85
C MET A 66 -20.47 -5.81 3.25
N GLY A 67 -20.62 -5.53 4.55
CA GLY A 67 -21.50 -4.47 5.07
C GLY A 67 -20.79 -3.50 6.02
N LEU A 68 -19.70 -2.86 5.58
CA LEU A 68 -19.16 -1.69 6.26
C LEU A 68 -20.11 -0.50 6.02
N SER A 69 -21.10 -0.26 6.90
CA SER A 69 -21.61 1.08 7.30
C SER A 69 -23.05 1.22 7.86
N SER A 70 -23.89 0.19 8.08
CA SER A 70 -25.30 0.45 8.50
C SER A 70 -25.88 -0.26 9.75
N GLU A 71 -25.15 -1.10 10.48
CA GLU A 71 -25.70 -1.86 11.63
C GLU A 71 -25.31 -1.35 13.03
N LEU A 72 -25.23 -0.02 13.22
CA LEU A 72 -25.00 0.61 14.53
C LEU A 72 -26.16 0.45 15.55
N ARG A 73 -27.27 -0.25 15.21
CA ARG A 73 -28.48 -0.34 16.07
C ARG A 73 -28.85 -1.73 16.59
N ALA A 74 -28.12 -2.79 16.23
CA ALA A 74 -28.44 -4.16 16.67
C ALA A 74 -27.29 -4.84 17.44
N MET A 75 -26.56 -4.10 18.28
CA MET A 75 -25.41 -4.68 19.00
C MET A 75 -25.81 -5.65 20.15
N PRO A 76 -25.25 -6.87 20.20
CA PRO A 76 -25.43 -7.84 21.28
C PRO A 76 -25.05 -7.28 22.66
N GLN A 77 -25.71 -7.76 23.74
CA GLN A 77 -25.52 -7.26 25.12
C GLN A 77 -24.05 -7.21 25.60
N ARG A 78 -23.17 -8.10 25.12
CA ARG A 78 -21.73 -8.13 25.47
C ARG A 78 -20.95 -6.92 24.95
N HIS A 79 -21.36 -6.32 23.82
CA HIS A 79 -20.70 -5.12 23.29
C HIS A 79 -21.18 -3.85 24.01
N ARG A 80 -22.41 -3.84 24.56
CA ARG A 80 -22.87 -2.76 25.44
C ARG A 80 -22.05 -2.67 26.73
N SER A 81 -21.70 -3.81 27.34
CA SER A 81 -20.83 -3.82 28.52
C SER A 81 -19.40 -3.37 28.21
N ILE A 82 -18.85 -3.77 27.05
CA ILE A 82 -17.52 -3.32 26.61
C ILE A 82 -17.51 -1.81 26.34
N ARG A 83 -18.50 -1.31 25.61
CA ARG A 83 -18.62 0.13 25.33
C ARG A 83 -18.81 0.94 26.60
N ALA A 84 -19.61 0.46 27.56
CA ALA A 84 -19.75 1.10 28.87
C ALA A 84 -18.42 1.14 29.64
N ALA A 85 -17.60 0.09 29.57
CA ALA A 85 -16.27 0.06 30.17
C ALA A 85 -15.31 1.06 29.49
N PHE A 86 -15.37 1.19 28.16
CA PHE A 86 -14.61 2.22 27.42
C PHE A 86 -15.07 3.63 27.79
N GLU A 87 -16.37 3.87 27.90
CA GLU A 87 -16.92 5.15 28.32
C GLU A 87 -16.46 5.53 29.75
N HIS A 88 -16.38 4.55 30.65
CA HIS A 88 -15.85 4.77 31.99
C HIS A 88 -14.35 5.13 31.94
N SER A 89 -13.55 4.35 31.20
CA SER A 89 -12.10 4.60 31.04
C SER A 89 -11.83 5.97 30.41
N TRP A 90 -12.66 6.37 29.44
CA TRP A 90 -12.63 7.70 28.80
C TRP A 90 -12.91 8.84 29.79
N ARG A 91 -13.90 8.70 30.68
CA ARG A 91 -14.20 9.74 31.69
C ARG A 91 -13.08 9.91 32.72
N LEU A 92 -12.22 8.91 32.90
CA LEU A 92 -11.06 8.97 33.77
C LEU A 92 -9.84 9.62 33.09
N LEU A 93 -9.94 9.99 31.81
CA LEU A 93 -8.90 10.72 31.11
C LEU A 93 -8.94 12.21 31.47
N SER A 94 -7.76 12.81 31.63
CA SER A 94 -7.63 14.26 31.76
C SER A 94 -8.06 14.96 30.45
N ALA A 95 -8.33 16.26 30.50
CA ALA A 95 -8.72 17.02 29.30
C ALA A 95 -7.65 16.94 28.19
N GLY A 96 -6.36 16.90 28.55
CA GLY A 96 -5.27 16.71 27.59
C GLY A 96 -5.26 15.30 26.97
N GLU A 97 -5.46 14.27 27.79
CA GLU A 97 -5.55 12.88 27.31
C GLU A 97 -6.76 12.66 26.41
N GLN A 98 -7.90 13.31 26.70
CA GLN A 98 -9.11 13.26 25.87
C GLN A 98 -8.91 13.96 24.51
N GLN A 99 -7.94 14.85 24.36
CA GLN A 99 -7.61 15.42 23.05
C GLN A 99 -6.70 14.48 22.25
N ILE A 100 -5.77 13.79 22.91
CA ILE A 100 -4.76 12.95 22.26
C ILE A 100 -5.33 11.57 21.87
N PHE A 101 -6.02 10.90 22.79
CA PHE A 101 -6.51 9.53 22.58
C PHE A 101 -7.35 9.35 21.31
N PRO A 102 -8.33 10.21 20.99
CA PRO A 102 -9.11 10.09 19.77
C PRO A 102 -8.27 10.23 18.50
N ARG A 103 -7.25 11.09 18.51
CA ARG A 103 -6.38 11.31 17.34
C ARG A 103 -5.55 10.08 17.01
N LEU A 104 -5.20 9.25 18.00
CA LEU A 104 -4.51 7.97 17.78
C LEU A 104 -5.38 6.93 17.06
N SER A 105 -6.68 7.15 16.92
CA SER A 105 -7.58 6.22 16.21
C SER A 105 -7.39 6.17 14.68
N VAL A 106 -6.66 7.14 14.12
CA VAL A 106 -6.39 7.23 12.69
C VAL A 106 -5.39 6.17 12.22
N PHE A 107 -4.50 5.71 13.10
CA PHE A 107 -3.51 4.69 12.79
C PHE A 107 -4.15 3.31 12.50
N ARG A 108 -3.46 2.51 11.67
CA ARG A 108 -3.81 1.13 11.31
C ARG A 108 -2.54 0.28 11.35
N GLY A 109 -2.54 -0.82 12.11
CA GLY A 109 -1.33 -1.63 12.30
C GLY A 109 -0.35 -1.05 13.34
N GLY A 110 -0.88 -0.28 14.29
CA GLY A 110 -0.08 0.38 15.33
C GLY A 110 0.71 1.58 14.81
N PHE A 111 1.59 2.09 15.67
CA PHE A 111 2.41 3.28 15.40
C PHE A 111 3.61 3.33 16.35
N ASP A 112 4.65 4.07 15.97
CA ASP A 112 5.77 4.38 16.84
C ASP A 112 5.57 5.71 17.59
N GLN A 113 6.54 6.05 18.44
CA GLN A 113 6.47 7.26 19.25
C GLN A 113 6.51 8.55 18.42
N ASP A 114 7.28 8.56 17.33
CA ASP A 114 7.47 9.74 16.48
C ASP A 114 6.18 10.04 15.71
N ALA A 115 5.55 9.00 15.15
CA ALA A 115 4.24 9.08 14.53
C ALA A 115 3.17 9.59 15.51
N ALA A 116 3.15 9.07 16.75
CA ALA A 116 2.22 9.53 17.78
C ALA A 116 2.42 11.02 18.13
N ALA A 117 3.68 11.47 18.19
CA ALA A 117 4.02 12.87 18.46
C ALA A 117 3.58 13.79 17.32
N GLU A 118 3.82 13.41 16.06
CA GLU A 118 3.46 14.25 14.91
C GLU A 118 1.93 14.32 14.68
N VAL A 119 1.24 13.19 14.77
CA VAL A 119 -0.19 13.09 14.42
C VAL A 119 -1.10 13.52 15.57
N ALA A 120 -0.79 13.06 16.78
CA ALA A 120 -1.64 13.26 17.95
C ALA A 120 -1.07 14.24 18.98
N ARG A 121 0.15 14.77 18.76
CA ARG A 121 0.88 15.59 19.76
C ARG A 121 1.07 14.84 21.09
N ALA A 122 1.16 13.51 21.01
CA ALA A 122 1.37 12.67 22.16
C ALA A 122 2.81 12.81 22.68
N THR A 123 2.97 12.88 23.99
CA THR A 123 4.28 12.76 24.65
C THR A 123 4.46 11.34 25.20
N PRO A 124 5.71 10.90 25.47
CA PRO A 124 5.95 9.60 26.11
C PRO A 124 5.17 9.41 27.41
N GLN A 125 5.00 10.48 28.19
CA GLN A 125 4.22 10.45 29.44
C GLN A 125 2.73 10.18 29.15
N THR A 126 2.16 10.83 28.13
CA THR A 126 0.75 10.58 27.77
C THR A 126 0.54 9.15 27.24
N LEU A 127 1.49 8.60 26.48
CA LEU A 127 1.43 7.22 26.00
C LEU A 127 1.51 6.22 27.16
N ALA A 128 2.40 6.45 28.14
CA ALA A 128 2.49 5.63 29.35
C ALA A 128 1.17 5.62 30.14
N VAL A 129 0.54 6.79 30.32
CA VAL A 129 -0.77 6.87 31.00
C VAL A 129 -1.86 6.09 30.26
N LEU A 130 -1.87 6.14 28.92
CA LEU A 130 -2.81 5.37 28.12
C LEU A 130 -2.55 3.84 28.18
N ILE A 131 -1.29 3.43 28.32
CA ILE A 131 -0.93 2.03 28.57
C ILE A 131 -1.38 1.57 29.96
N ASP A 132 -1.11 2.37 31.00
CA ASP A 132 -1.52 2.06 32.38
C ASP A 132 -3.04 1.91 32.49
N LYS A 133 -3.79 2.70 31.71
CA LYS A 133 -5.25 2.62 31.61
C LYS A 133 -5.75 1.55 30.63
N SER A 134 -4.86 0.70 30.09
CA SER A 134 -5.16 -0.37 29.13
C SER A 134 -5.88 0.10 27.85
N LEU A 135 -5.70 1.38 27.48
CA LEU A 135 -6.24 1.97 26.25
C LEU A 135 -5.30 1.78 25.05
N LEU A 136 -4.01 1.62 25.34
CA LEU A 136 -2.99 1.22 24.37
C LEU A 136 -2.26 -0.03 24.87
N ARG A 137 -1.69 -0.77 23.94
CA ARG A 137 -0.73 -1.85 24.21
C ARG A 137 0.62 -1.44 23.66
N TRP A 138 1.67 -1.86 24.32
CA TRP A 138 3.05 -1.69 23.85
C TRP A 138 3.68 -3.06 23.66
N ASP A 139 4.39 -3.26 22.56
CA ASP A 139 5.01 -4.53 22.19
C ASP A 139 6.28 -4.86 22.99
N GLY A 140 6.73 -3.95 23.85
CA GLY A 140 7.94 -4.12 24.66
C GLY A 140 9.22 -3.62 23.98
N VAL A 141 9.14 -3.17 22.73
CA VAL A 141 10.30 -2.76 21.94
C VAL A 141 10.15 -1.31 21.50
N ALA A 142 9.13 -1.00 20.69
CA ALA A 142 9.04 0.30 20.03
C ALA A 142 7.64 0.69 19.55
N ARG A 143 6.68 -0.25 19.47
CA ARG A 143 5.37 0.03 18.86
C ARG A 143 4.23 0.00 19.84
N TYR A 144 3.32 0.92 19.60
CA TYR A 144 2.04 1.02 20.27
C TYR A 144 0.95 0.47 19.37
N ASP A 145 -0.01 -0.22 19.96
CA ASP A 145 -1.18 -0.73 19.27
C ASP A 145 -2.46 -0.39 20.05
N MET A 146 -3.54 -0.18 19.31
CA MET A 146 -4.86 0.09 19.86
C MET A 146 -5.81 -0.99 19.39
N HIS A 147 -6.44 -1.68 20.33
CA HIS A 147 -7.41 -2.72 20.01
C HIS A 147 -8.52 -2.15 19.10
N GLU A 148 -8.90 -2.88 18.06
CA GLU A 148 -9.81 -2.38 17.01
C GLU A 148 -11.13 -1.79 17.53
N LEU A 149 -11.74 -2.41 18.56
CA LEU A 149 -12.96 -1.85 19.19
C LEU A 149 -12.70 -0.52 19.95
N LEU A 150 -11.54 -0.37 20.58
CA LEU A 150 -11.14 0.89 21.23
C LEU A 150 -10.87 1.95 20.16
N ARG A 151 -10.25 1.55 19.05
CA ARG A 151 -9.97 2.43 17.91
C ARG A 151 -11.25 2.96 17.28
N GLN A 152 -12.26 2.11 17.09
CA GLN A 152 -13.58 2.54 16.62
C GLN A 152 -14.24 3.53 17.60
N PHE A 153 -14.22 3.22 18.90
CA PHE A 153 -14.74 4.11 19.94
C PHE A 153 -14.01 5.47 19.96
N ALA A 154 -12.68 5.46 19.88
CA ALA A 154 -11.84 6.65 19.81
C ALA A 154 -12.12 7.47 18.53
N GLY A 155 -12.37 6.80 17.40
CA GLY A 155 -12.77 7.45 16.15
C GLY A 155 -14.11 8.19 16.27
N GLU A 156 -15.11 7.59 16.90
CA GLU A 156 -16.38 8.28 17.17
C GLU A 156 -16.19 9.52 18.06
N LYS A 157 -15.26 9.47 19.03
CA LYS A 157 -14.91 10.64 19.86
C LYS A 157 -14.18 11.71 19.05
N LEU A 158 -13.34 11.31 18.09
CA LEU A 158 -12.63 12.23 17.21
C LEU A 158 -13.60 13.00 16.30
N GLU A 159 -14.59 12.28 15.75
CA GLU A 159 -15.67 12.87 14.95
C GLU A 159 -16.52 13.85 15.76
N GLN A 160 -16.91 13.46 16.99
CA GLN A 160 -17.66 14.34 17.91
C GLN A 160 -16.89 15.62 18.26
N ALA A 161 -15.56 15.55 18.31
CA ALA A 161 -14.69 16.70 18.57
C ALA A 161 -14.46 17.58 17.32
N GLY A 162 -14.83 17.11 16.12
CA GLY A 162 -14.63 17.84 14.86
C GLY A 162 -13.17 17.89 14.38
N ASP A 163 -12.28 17.07 14.96
CA ASP A 163 -10.82 17.10 14.70
C ASP A 163 -10.38 16.03 13.67
N THR A 164 -11.32 15.25 13.11
CA THR A 164 -11.03 14.15 12.16
C THR A 164 -10.17 14.61 10.99
N ARG A 165 -10.51 15.72 10.34
CA ARG A 165 -9.77 16.20 9.16
C ARG A 165 -8.32 16.57 9.50
N GLN A 166 -8.10 17.25 10.62
CA GLN A 166 -6.75 17.67 11.00
C GLN A 166 -5.90 16.46 11.41
N ALA A 167 -6.46 15.51 12.16
CA ALA A 167 -5.75 14.28 12.55
C ALA A 167 -5.40 13.40 11.33
N CYS A 168 -6.35 13.16 10.43
CA CYS A 168 -6.11 12.37 9.21
C CYS A 168 -5.14 13.07 8.24
N ASN A 169 -5.17 14.41 8.12
CA ASN A 169 -4.19 15.14 7.31
C ASN A 169 -2.78 15.04 7.89
N ALA A 170 -2.63 15.14 9.22
CA ALA A 170 -1.33 14.98 9.87
C ALA A 170 -0.79 13.55 9.68
N HIS A 171 -1.66 12.54 9.79
CA HIS A 171 -1.34 11.14 9.53
C HIS A 171 -0.89 10.92 8.08
N LEU A 172 -1.65 11.40 7.10
CA LEU A 172 -1.30 11.34 5.69
C LEU A 172 0.08 11.98 5.44
N LEU A 173 0.33 13.18 5.96
CA LEU A 173 1.59 13.89 5.73
C LEU A 173 2.79 13.15 6.36
N HIS A 174 2.62 12.58 7.56
CA HIS A 174 3.65 11.78 8.22
C HIS A 174 4.05 10.58 7.36
N TYR A 175 3.07 9.77 6.95
CA TYR A 175 3.35 8.55 6.17
C TYR A 175 3.75 8.82 4.72
N LEU A 176 3.32 9.94 4.14
CA LEU A 176 3.84 10.43 2.86
C LEU A 176 5.33 10.77 2.95
N THR A 177 5.72 11.53 3.98
CA THR A 177 7.13 11.90 4.21
C THR A 177 7.99 10.67 4.46
N LEU A 178 7.47 9.70 5.23
CA LEU A 178 8.13 8.41 5.48
C LEU A 178 8.35 7.65 4.16
N ALA A 179 7.32 7.54 3.31
CA ALA A 179 7.41 6.81 2.05
C ALA A 179 8.40 7.47 1.06
N GLU A 180 8.37 8.80 0.92
CA GLU A 180 9.31 9.53 0.06
C GLU A 180 10.77 9.42 0.56
N SER A 181 10.97 9.46 1.88
CA SER A 181 12.29 9.26 2.48
C SER A 181 12.81 7.83 2.23
N ALA A 182 11.95 6.82 2.43
CA ALA A 182 12.28 5.42 2.19
C ALA A 182 12.67 5.20 0.72
N GLU A 183 11.88 5.73 -0.22
CA GLU A 183 12.16 5.60 -1.67
C GLU A 183 13.55 6.09 -2.05
N SER A 184 13.98 7.25 -1.54
CA SER A 184 15.32 7.79 -1.83
C SER A 184 16.46 6.87 -1.38
N GLN A 185 16.20 5.98 -0.43
CA GLN A 185 17.15 5.03 0.14
C GLN A 185 17.03 3.62 -0.45
N LEU A 186 15.98 3.34 -1.23
CA LEU A 186 15.76 2.06 -1.93
C LEU A 186 16.74 1.81 -3.11
N ALA A 187 17.68 2.72 -3.36
CA ALA A 187 18.77 2.53 -4.32
C ALA A 187 20.12 2.19 -3.65
N GLY A 188 20.18 2.15 -2.32
CA GLY A 188 21.43 2.04 -1.55
C GLY A 188 21.58 0.76 -0.72
N ALA A 189 22.47 0.80 0.27
CA ALA A 189 22.74 -0.34 1.17
C ALA A 189 21.56 -0.69 2.11
N GLU A 190 20.61 0.24 2.27
CA GLU A 190 19.53 0.15 3.26
C GLU A 190 18.22 -0.45 2.73
N VAL A 191 18.23 -0.98 1.50
CA VAL A 191 17.03 -1.52 0.82
C VAL A 191 16.21 -2.44 1.70
N VAL A 192 16.85 -3.43 2.34
CA VAL A 192 16.14 -4.41 3.17
C VAL A 192 15.50 -3.75 4.39
N ARG A 193 16.19 -2.78 5.02
CA ARG A 193 15.68 -2.07 6.19
C ARG A 193 14.47 -1.23 5.82
N GLU A 194 14.53 -0.47 4.72
CA GLU A 194 13.41 0.37 4.28
C GLU A 194 12.22 -0.46 3.78
N LEU A 195 12.46 -1.57 3.06
CA LEU A 195 11.38 -2.47 2.66
C LEU A 195 10.70 -3.14 3.86
N ASN A 196 11.41 -3.44 4.94
CA ASN A 196 10.82 -3.96 6.17
C ASN A 196 10.04 -2.88 6.92
N ARG A 197 10.55 -1.63 6.92
CA ARG A 197 9.85 -0.50 7.52
C ARG A 197 8.54 -0.20 6.81
N LEU A 198 8.55 -0.16 5.47
CA LEU A 198 7.34 0.04 4.66
C LEU A 198 6.34 -1.12 4.80
N ASP A 199 6.82 -2.35 5.03
CA ASP A 199 5.96 -3.51 5.29
C ASP A 199 5.16 -3.34 6.58
N VAL A 200 5.83 -2.90 7.64
CA VAL A 200 5.18 -2.61 8.93
C VAL A 200 4.20 -1.44 8.83
N GLU A 201 4.50 -0.42 8.03
CA GLU A 201 3.64 0.76 7.85
C GLU A 201 2.63 0.64 6.71
N HIS A 202 2.50 -0.54 6.09
CA HIS A 202 1.67 -0.71 4.91
C HIS A 202 0.19 -0.37 5.17
N ASP A 203 -0.36 -0.79 6.32
CA ASP A 203 -1.75 -0.47 6.66
C ASP A 203 -1.97 1.02 6.95
N ASN A 204 -0.96 1.70 7.49
CA ASN A 204 -0.99 3.15 7.69
C ASN A 204 -0.92 3.91 6.36
N THR A 205 -0.05 3.51 5.43
CA THR A 205 0.01 4.12 4.09
C THR A 205 -1.28 3.91 3.30
N ARG A 206 -1.91 2.72 3.39
CA ARG A 206 -3.25 2.46 2.84
C ARG A 206 -4.33 3.39 3.43
N ALA A 207 -4.28 3.62 4.74
CA ALA A 207 -5.23 4.52 5.40
C ALA A 207 -5.04 5.98 4.92
N GLY A 208 -3.79 6.42 4.78
CA GLY A 208 -3.46 7.73 4.21
C GLY A 208 -3.95 7.87 2.76
N LEU A 209 -3.71 6.87 1.90
CA LEU A 209 -4.19 6.86 0.51
C LEU A 209 -5.72 6.98 0.42
N ARG A 210 -6.47 6.20 1.21
CA ARG A 210 -7.93 6.30 1.26
C ARG A 210 -8.38 7.70 1.64
N TRP A 211 -7.79 8.26 2.68
CA TRP A 211 -8.12 9.61 3.13
C TRP A 211 -7.84 10.67 2.06
N ALA A 212 -6.68 10.60 1.39
CA ALA A 212 -6.33 11.52 0.32
C ALA A 212 -7.36 11.48 -0.82
N LEU A 213 -7.76 10.28 -1.24
CA LEU A 213 -8.77 10.09 -2.29
C LEU A 213 -10.15 10.60 -1.86
N GLU A 214 -10.59 10.30 -0.63
CA GLU A 214 -11.86 10.75 -0.07
C GLU A 214 -11.94 12.29 0.05
N GLN A 215 -10.83 12.96 0.35
CA GLN A 215 -10.77 14.42 0.42
C GLN A 215 -10.53 15.10 -0.94
N GLY A 216 -10.34 14.34 -2.02
CA GLY A 216 -10.01 14.89 -3.34
C GLY A 216 -8.58 15.44 -3.44
N ASP A 217 -7.67 15.06 -2.54
CA ASP A 217 -6.26 15.47 -2.59
C ASP A 217 -5.46 14.56 -3.55
N SER A 218 -5.62 14.85 -4.85
CA SER A 218 -4.91 14.12 -5.91
C SER A 218 -3.39 14.21 -5.80
N ALA A 219 -2.85 15.35 -5.34
CA ALA A 219 -1.40 15.54 -5.23
C ALA A 219 -0.80 14.58 -4.21
N SER A 220 -1.37 14.49 -2.99
CA SER A 220 -0.90 13.56 -1.97
C SER A 220 -1.13 12.10 -2.37
N ALA A 221 -2.26 11.78 -3.02
CA ALA A 221 -2.54 10.44 -3.51
C ALA A 221 -1.52 9.96 -4.56
N LEU A 222 -1.19 10.82 -5.54
CA LEU A 222 -0.18 10.53 -6.57
C LEU A 222 1.21 10.36 -5.96
N ARG A 223 1.61 11.25 -5.05
CA ARG A 223 2.93 11.20 -4.41
C ARG A 223 3.11 9.94 -3.58
N LEU A 224 2.14 9.63 -2.72
CA LEU A 224 2.21 8.46 -1.83
C LEU A 224 2.18 7.16 -2.63
N SER A 225 1.29 7.03 -3.62
CA SER A 225 1.22 5.84 -4.46
C SER A 225 2.48 5.64 -5.31
N ALA A 226 3.05 6.71 -5.86
CA ALA A 226 4.32 6.63 -6.59
C ALA A 226 5.50 6.21 -5.67
N ALA A 227 5.59 6.77 -4.46
CA ALA A 227 6.65 6.43 -3.51
C ALA A 227 6.57 4.97 -3.01
N MET A 228 5.35 4.43 -2.86
CA MET A 228 5.12 3.05 -2.45
C MET A 228 5.33 2.01 -3.56
N SER A 229 5.44 2.45 -4.82
CA SER A 229 5.43 1.55 -5.99
C SER A 229 6.54 0.50 -5.99
N LYS A 230 7.78 0.88 -5.62
CA LYS A 230 8.89 -0.08 -5.56
C LYS A 230 8.71 -1.11 -4.44
N PHE A 231 8.15 -0.69 -3.30
CA PHE A 231 7.81 -1.61 -2.23
C PHE A 231 6.77 -2.64 -2.68
N TRP A 232 5.69 -2.19 -3.31
CA TRP A 232 4.66 -3.09 -3.82
C TRP A 232 5.17 -4.03 -4.89
N GLU A 233 6.03 -3.56 -5.80
CA GLU A 233 6.70 -4.38 -6.81
C GLU A 233 7.51 -5.52 -6.15
N VAL A 234 8.39 -5.18 -5.20
CA VAL A 234 9.29 -6.15 -4.55
C VAL A 234 8.55 -7.14 -3.64
N ARG A 235 7.48 -6.69 -2.97
CA ARG A 235 6.67 -7.54 -2.09
C ARG A 235 5.54 -8.28 -2.81
N GLY A 236 5.34 -8.02 -4.10
CA GLY A 236 4.33 -8.70 -4.93
C GLY A 236 2.90 -8.16 -4.80
N PHE A 237 2.70 -6.97 -4.22
CA PHE A 237 1.40 -6.29 -4.11
C PHE A 237 0.99 -5.57 -5.42
N LEU A 238 1.21 -6.21 -6.57
CA LEU A 238 1.09 -5.57 -7.90
C LEU A 238 -0.32 -5.07 -8.22
N SER A 239 -1.34 -5.89 -7.95
CA SER A 239 -2.74 -5.52 -8.23
C SER A 239 -3.22 -4.37 -7.35
N GLU A 240 -2.82 -4.38 -6.09
CA GLU A 240 -3.13 -3.29 -5.17
C GLU A 240 -2.46 -1.98 -5.61
N ALA A 241 -1.17 -2.04 -5.98
CA ALA A 241 -0.43 -0.89 -6.47
C ALA A 241 -1.10 -0.25 -7.68
N ARG A 242 -1.49 -1.06 -8.67
CA ARG A 242 -2.22 -0.59 -9.85
C ARG A 242 -3.54 0.07 -9.47
N GLN A 243 -4.30 -0.53 -8.57
CA GLN A 243 -5.58 0.03 -8.12
C GLN A 243 -5.39 1.42 -7.47
N TRP A 244 -4.40 1.58 -6.59
CA TRP A 244 -4.14 2.88 -5.94
C TRP A 244 -3.68 3.94 -6.95
N LEU A 245 -2.76 3.60 -7.85
CA LEU A 245 -2.26 4.51 -8.88
C LEU A 245 -3.37 4.92 -9.86
N GLU A 246 -4.21 3.97 -10.30
CA GLU A 246 -5.33 4.24 -11.20
C GLU A 246 -6.36 5.19 -10.56
N GLN A 247 -6.69 4.98 -9.28
CA GLN A 247 -7.59 5.87 -8.55
C GLN A 247 -7.01 7.27 -8.41
N ALA A 248 -5.72 7.40 -8.06
CA ALA A 248 -5.05 8.68 -7.94
C ALA A 248 -4.95 9.44 -9.28
N LEU A 249 -4.65 8.72 -10.38
CA LEU A 249 -4.59 9.29 -11.74
C LEU A 249 -5.98 9.70 -12.24
N THR A 250 -7.00 8.90 -11.98
CA THR A 250 -8.40 9.22 -12.33
C THR A 250 -8.85 10.50 -11.62
N LEU A 251 -8.64 10.57 -10.30
CA LEU A 251 -8.94 11.76 -9.50
C LEU A 251 -8.18 13.00 -10.02
N SER A 252 -6.91 12.86 -10.38
CA SER A 252 -6.12 13.95 -10.95
C SER A 252 -6.69 14.46 -12.29
N ARG A 253 -7.13 13.56 -13.18
CA ARG A 253 -7.73 13.93 -14.47
C ARG A 253 -9.08 14.63 -14.30
N GLU A 254 -9.91 14.15 -13.38
CA GLU A 254 -11.22 14.75 -13.06
C GLU A 254 -11.09 16.17 -12.49
N LEU A 255 -10.08 16.40 -11.63
CA LEU A 255 -9.83 17.71 -11.03
C LEU A 255 -9.06 18.66 -11.95
N GLY A 256 -8.11 18.15 -12.73
CA GLY A 256 -7.31 18.93 -13.69
C GLY A 256 -8.15 19.56 -14.80
N ALA A 257 -9.30 18.97 -15.14
CA ALA A 257 -10.27 19.55 -16.06
C ALA A 257 -11.05 20.75 -15.48
N ASN A 258 -11.05 20.91 -14.14
CA ASN A 258 -12.01 21.74 -13.41
C ASN A 258 -11.38 22.83 -12.52
N THR A 259 -10.05 22.95 -12.41
CA THR A 259 -9.42 23.85 -11.42
C THR A 259 -8.08 24.43 -11.87
N SER A 260 -7.73 25.60 -11.34
CA SER A 260 -6.38 26.17 -11.35
C SER A 260 -5.43 25.22 -10.57
N ALA A 261 -4.92 24.22 -11.28
CA ALA A 261 -4.16 23.11 -10.72
C ALA A 261 -2.85 23.56 -10.05
N ASP A 262 -2.48 22.88 -8.97
CA ASP A 262 -1.12 22.94 -8.41
C ASP A 262 -0.09 22.77 -9.55
N PRO A 263 0.84 23.72 -9.75
CA PRO A 263 1.83 23.65 -10.84
C PRO A 263 2.72 22.41 -10.76
N ALA A 264 2.84 21.77 -9.58
CA ALA A 264 3.56 20.52 -9.42
C ALA A 264 2.76 19.27 -9.82
N LEU A 265 1.43 19.39 -9.99
CA LEU A 265 0.55 18.24 -10.26
C LEU A 265 0.96 17.45 -11.51
N PRO A 266 1.29 18.06 -12.67
CA PRO A 266 1.71 17.30 -13.84
C PRO A 266 2.96 16.45 -13.58
N ARG A 267 3.89 16.93 -12.74
CA ARG A 267 5.09 16.18 -12.37
C ARG A 267 4.74 14.93 -11.56
N TRP A 268 3.80 15.05 -10.62
CA TRP A 268 3.31 13.90 -9.85
C TRP A 268 2.53 12.92 -10.72
N SER A 269 1.74 13.41 -11.67
CA SER A 269 1.02 12.57 -12.62
C SER A 269 1.98 11.80 -13.53
N ALA A 270 3.01 12.44 -14.09
CA ALA A 270 4.03 11.76 -14.91
C ALA A 270 4.76 10.65 -14.13
N ARG A 271 5.13 10.94 -12.88
CA ARG A 271 5.76 9.96 -12.01
C ARG A 271 4.83 8.78 -11.70
N ALA A 272 3.57 9.03 -11.38
CA ALA A 272 2.58 7.97 -11.12
C ALA A 272 2.28 7.14 -12.39
N LEU A 273 2.15 7.77 -13.56
CA LEU A 273 2.00 7.09 -14.86
C LEU A 273 3.18 6.16 -15.14
N THR A 274 4.39 6.62 -14.88
CA THR A 274 5.61 5.81 -15.03
C THR A 274 5.54 4.55 -14.16
N GLN A 275 5.17 4.68 -12.89
CA GLN A 275 5.06 3.53 -11.99
C GLN A 275 3.91 2.60 -12.38
N ALA A 276 2.76 3.14 -12.77
CA ALA A 276 1.62 2.35 -13.24
C ALA A 276 1.98 1.54 -14.49
N GLY A 277 2.70 2.16 -15.44
CA GLY A 277 3.20 1.48 -16.64
C GLY A 277 4.20 0.36 -16.33
N ARG A 278 5.13 0.57 -15.38
CA ARG A 278 6.05 -0.47 -14.91
C ARG A 278 5.32 -1.64 -14.25
N LEU A 279 4.31 -1.38 -13.43
CA LEU A 279 3.52 -2.42 -12.78
C LEU A 279 2.67 -3.20 -13.78
N ALA A 280 2.12 -2.52 -14.80
CA ALA A 280 1.43 -3.18 -15.91
C ALA A 280 2.38 -4.10 -16.69
N TRP A 281 3.61 -3.64 -16.95
CA TRP A 281 4.65 -4.46 -17.57
C TRP A 281 4.99 -5.70 -16.71
N CYS A 282 5.15 -5.54 -15.39
CA CYS A 282 5.38 -6.67 -14.46
C CYS A 282 4.25 -7.71 -14.48
N GLN A 283 3.04 -7.32 -14.88
CA GLN A 283 1.88 -8.21 -15.02
C GLN A 283 1.66 -8.70 -16.46
N ALA A 284 2.63 -8.47 -17.36
CA ALA A 284 2.55 -8.77 -18.79
C ALA A 284 1.39 -8.09 -19.53
N ASP A 285 0.82 -7.02 -18.96
CA ASP A 285 -0.17 -6.16 -19.61
C ASP A 285 0.55 -5.10 -20.44
N PHE A 286 1.15 -5.55 -21.53
CA PHE A 286 2.03 -4.72 -22.33
C PHE A 286 1.32 -3.58 -23.05
N THR A 287 0.02 -3.71 -23.33
CA THR A 287 -0.77 -2.65 -23.97
C THR A 287 -0.94 -1.49 -23.01
N SER A 288 -1.47 -1.74 -21.80
CA SER A 288 -1.59 -0.66 -20.81
C SER A 288 -0.23 -0.12 -20.38
N ALA A 289 0.80 -0.96 -20.30
CA ALA A 289 2.15 -0.50 -20.02
C ALA A 289 2.62 0.54 -21.04
N ARG A 290 2.45 0.25 -22.34
CA ARG A 290 2.84 1.17 -23.42
C ARG A 290 2.07 2.48 -23.33
N ASP A 291 0.74 2.43 -23.24
CA ASP A 291 -0.11 3.61 -23.24
C ASP A 291 0.22 4.54 -22.07
N LEU A 292 0.38 3.99 -20.86
CA LEU A 292 0.72 4.76 -19.65
C LEU A 292 2.13 5.37 -19.74
N LEU A 293 3.10 4.64 -20.28
CA LEU A 293 4.48 5.14 -20.44
C LEU A 293 4.59 6.20 -21.55
N GLU A 294 3.86 6.05 -22.65
CA GLU A 294 3.81 7.07 -23.70
C GLU A 294 3.14 8.37 -23.22
N GLU A 295 2.07 8.25 -22.42
CA GLU A 295 1.46 9.39 -21.74
C GLU A 295 2.47 10.07 -20.80
N SER A 296 3.16 9.29 -19.95
CA SER A 296 4.21 9.80 -19.05
C SER A 296 5.33 10.53 -19.79
N LEU A 297 5.83 9.93 -20.88
CA LEU A 297 6.91 10.50 -21.70
C LEU A 297 6.51 11.88 -22.25
N ASN A 298 5.26 12.02 -22.71
CA ASN A 298 4.74 13.27 -23.21
C ASN A 298 4.63 14.34 -22.11
N VAL A 299 4.21 13.96 -20.91
CA VAL A 299 4.16 14.90 -19.77
C VAL A 299 5.56 15.35 -19.36
N HIS A 300 6.54 14.45 -19.24
CA HIS A 300 7.94 14.83 -18.96
C HIS A 300 8.52 15.76 -20.04
N ARG A 301 8.18 15.52 -21.31
CA ARG A 301 8.56 16.43 -22.41
C ARG A 301 7.96 17.83 -22.24
N GLN A 302 6.68 17.94 -21.90
CA GLN A 302 6.01 19.23 -21.67
C GLN A 302 6.59 19.99 -20.47
N LEU A 303 7.05 19.26 -19.45
CA LEU A 303 7.68 19.82 -18.25
C LEU A 303 9.15 20.17 -18.44
N ASN A 304 9.75 19.83 -19.59
CA ASN A 304 11.20 19.88 -19.82
C ASN A 304 12.00 19.12 -18.74
N ASP A 305 11.42 18.03 -18.22
CA ASP A 305 12.08 17.15 -17.25
C ASP A 305 12.89 16.08 -18.01
N GLN A 306 14.13 16.44 -18.34
CA GLN A 306 15.01 15.59 -19.13
C GLN A 306 15.32 14.25 -18.45
N HIS A 307 15.46 14.25 -17.12
CA HIS A 307 15.74 13.04 -16.38
C HIS A 307 14.56 12.06 -16.45
N GLY A 308 13.34 12.55 -16.18
CA GLY A 308 12.13 11.74 -16.31
C GLY A 308 11.88 11.25 -17.74
N PHE A 309 12.12 12.11 -18.73
CA PHE A 309 12.03 11.75 -20.15
C PHE A 309 12.95 10.58 -20.51
N ASN A 310 14.24 10.70 -20.16
CA ASN A 310 15.24 9.67 -20.39
C ASN A 310 14.90 8.35 -19.66
N PHE A 311 14.43 8.45 -18.42
CA PHE A 311 14.02 7.29 -17.62
C PHE A 311 12.87 6.51 -18.27
N VAL A 312 11.82 7.20 -18.71
CA VAL A 312 10.66 6.56 -19.37
C VAL A 312 11.04 5.97 -20.72
N LEU A 313 11.93 6.63 -21.48
CA LEU A 313 12.40 6.14 -22.77
C LEU A 313 13.16 4.81 -22.64
N GLY A 314 13.99 4.67 -21.60
CA GLY A 314 14.64 3.40 -21.26
C GLY A 314 13.64 2.28 -20.92
N ILE A 315 12.58 2.59 -20.18
CA ILE A 315 11.51 1.62 -19.85
C ILE A 315 10.75 1.19 -21.11
N LEU A 316 10.41 2.12 -22.01
CA LEU A 316 9.76 1.80 -23.29
C LEU A 316 10.62 0.92 -24.19
N GLY A 317 11.93 1.14 -24.21
CA GLY A 317 12.87 0.24 -24.89
C GLY A 317 12.86 -1.18 -24.31
N GLY A 318 12.82 -1.30 -22.98
CA GLY A 318 12.75 -2.59 -22.28
C GLY A 318 11.44 -3.33 -22.53
N LEU A 319 10.32 -2.59 -22.51
CA LEU A 319 9.02 -3.13 -22.86
C LEU A 319 8.99 -3.73 -24.27
N ALA A 320 9.55 -3.02 -25.27
CA ALA A 320 9.63 -3.51 -26.64
C ALA A 320 10.58 -4.72 -26.77
N PHE A 321 11.69 -4.72 -26.01
CA PHE A 321 12.62 -5.84 -25.97
C PHE A 321 11.96 -7.13 -25.47
N ASP A 322 11.21 -7.05 -24.37
CA ASP A 322 10.50 -8.19 -23.78
C ASP A 322 9.40 -8.74 -24.69
N GLN A 323 8.83 -7.89 -25.56
CA GLN A 323 7.88 -8.31 -26.59
C GLN A 323 8.54 -8.95 -27.82
N GLY A 324 9.88 -8.97 -27.88
CA GLY A 324 10.64 -9.42 -29.06
C GLY A 324 10.63 -8.41 -30.22
N ASP A 325 10.10 -7.20 -30.04
CA ASP A 325 10.16 -6.12 -31.02
C ASP A 325 11.52 -5.40 -30.91
N TYR A 326 12.56 -6.09 -31.35
CA TYR A 326 13.93 -5.58 -31.31
C TYR A 326 14.14 -4.34 -32.19
N ALA A 327 13.30 -4.15 -33.22
CA ALA A 327 13.39 -2.96 -34.07
C ALA A 327 12.97 -1.71 -33.28
N THR A 328 11.80 -1.76 -32.62
CA THR A 328 11.35 -0.66 -31.76
C THR A 328 12.27 -0.48 -30.56
N ALA A 329 12.71 -1.57 -29.91
CA ALA A 329 13.64 -1.50 -28.79
C ALA A 329 14.95 -0.78 -29.15
N ARG A 330 15.54 -1.10 -30.32
CA ARG A 330 16.73 -0.43 -30.85
C ARG A 330 16.49 1.07 -31.01
N THR A 331 15.41 1.47 -31.69
CA THR A 331 15.10 2.88 -31.90
C THR A 331 14.96 3.64 -30.59
N ARG A 332 14.27 3.07 -29.58
CA ARG A 332 14.09 3.71 -28.27
C ARG A 332 15.40 3.82 -27.49
N TYR A 333 16.23 2.77 -27.49
CA TYR A 333 17.52 2.82 -26.78
C TYR A 333 18.55 3.70 -27.47
N GLU A 334 18.55 3.79 -28.80
CA GLU A 334 19.39 4.74 -29.53
C GLU A 334 18.98 6.19 -29.26
N GLU A 335 17.67 6.48 -29.24
CA GLU A 335 17.14 7.80 -28.84
C GLU A 335 17.56 8.14 -27.39
N TYR A 336 17.46 7.17 -26.47
CA TYR A 336 17.90 7.31 -25.09
C TYR A 336 19.40 7.60 -24.97
N LEU A 337 20.23 6.82 -25.66
CA LEU A 337 21.68 7.02 -25.70
C LEU A 337 22.07 8.38 -26.27
N ALA A 338 21.44 8.79 -27.37
CA ALA A 338 21.67 10.10 -27.99
C ALA A 338 21.31 11.25 -27.03
N SER A 339 20.18 11.12 -26.33
CA SER A 339 19.72 12.12 -25.37
C SER A 339 20.65 12.24 -24.17
N LEU A 340 21.14 11.12 -23.62
CA LEU A 340 22.12 11.13 -22.52
C LEU A 340 23.47 11.72 -22.94
N ARG A 341 23.96 11.41 -24.15
CA ARG A 341 25.20 11.99 -24.68
C ARG A 341 25.09 13.50 -24.87
N ALA A 342 23.91 14.01 -25.24
CA ALA A 342 23.67 15.45 -25.37
C ALA A 342 23.65 16.17 -24.00
N GLU A 343 23.20 15.49 -22.94
CA GLU A 343 23.20 16.01 -21.56
C GLU A 343 24.60 16.06 -20.94
N GLY A 344 25.51 15.20 -21.40
CA GLY A 344 26.91 15.18 -20.97
C GLY A 344 27.14 14.51 -19.61
N ASP A 345 26.13 13.84 -19.04
CA ASP A 345 26.26 13.04 -17.83
C ASP A 345 26.65 11.59 -18.17
N PRO A 346 27.92 11.18 -17.95
CA PRO A 346 28.40 9.87 -18.36
C PRO A 346 27.77 8.72 -17.55
N ARG A 347 27.17 9.01 -16.40
CA ARG A 347 26.75 8.00 -15.41
C ARG A 347 25.72 7.02 -15.97
N TRP A 348 24.88 7.44 -16.91
CA TRP A 348 23.82 6.61 -17.51
C TRP A 348 24.15 6.13 -18.93
N VAL A 349 25.19 6.68 -19.56
CA VAL A 349 25.60 6.33 -20.92
C VAL A 349 26.01 4.86 -20.99
N GLY A 350 26.72 4.35 -19.98
CA GLY A 350 27.10 2.95 -19.90
C GLY A 350 25.91 1.99 -19.87
N ASP A 351 24.81 2.35 -19.21
CA ASP A 351 23.58 1.54 -19.15
C ASP A 351 22.83 1.57 -20.49
N ALA A 352 22.74 2.73 -21.14
CA ALA A 352 22.15 2.85 -22.47
C ALA A 352 22.92 2.05 -23.53
N LEU A 353 24.26 2.09 -23.50
CA LEU A 353 25.12 1.29 -24.37
C LEU A 353 24.91 -0.21 -24.15
N PHE A 354 24.74 -0.64 -22.90
CA PHE A 354 24.42 -2.03 -22.58
C PHE A 354 23.10 -2.45 -23.23
N CYS A 355 22.06 -1.65 -23.11
CA CYS A 355 20.75 -1.92 -23.71
C CYS A 355 20.82 -2.03 -25.24
N VAL A 356 21.50 -1.09 -25.91
CA VAL A 356 21.70 -1.16 -27.38
C VAL A 356 22.49 -2.41 -27.77
N GLY A 357 23.55 -2.74 -27.04
CA GLY A 357 24.37 -3.93 -27.28
C GLY A 357 23.60 -5.24 -27.13
N ILE A 358 22.72 -5.34 -26.13
CA ILE A 358 21.85 -6.51 -25.94
C ILE A 358 20.82 -6.65 -27.07
N VAL A 359 20.25 -5.55 -27.57
CA VAL A 359 19.36 -5.60 -28.74
C VAL A 359 20.12 -6.11 -29.98
N ALA A 360 21.30 -5.55 -30.26
CA ALA A 360 22.14 -5.97 -31.38
C ALA A 360 22.51 -7.47 -31.30
N TYR A 361 22.80 -7.97 -30.10
CA TYR A 361 23.06 -9.39 -29.87
C TYR A 361 21.87 -10.27 -30.26
N ASN A 362 20.65 -9.89 -29.85
CA ASN A 362 19.43 -10.63 -30.15
C ASN A 362 19.02 -10.54 -31.64
N GLN A 363 19.47 -9.51 -32.34
CA GLN A 363 19.32 -9.37 -33.80
C GLN A 363 20.40 -10.13 -34.60
N GLY A 364 21.38 -10.74 -33.93
CA GLY A 364 22.49 -11.46 -34.57
C GLY A 364 23.63 -10.56 -35.07
N GLU A 365 23.60 -9.27 -34.72
CA GLU A 365 24.61 -8.28 -35.09
C GLU A 365 25.82 -8.34 -34.13
N TYR A 366 26.47 -9.50 -34.03
CA TYR A 366 27.44 -9.78 -32.96
C TYR A 366 28.63 -8.82 -32.92
N THR A 367 29.12 -8.35 -34.06
CA THR A 367 30.21 -7.36 -34.11
C THR A 367 29.79 -6.02 -33.52
N ALA A 368 28.58 -5.57 -33.83
CA ALA A 368 28.03 -4.34 -33.26
C ALA A 368 27.76 -4.51 -31.77
N ALA A 369 27.17 -5.64 -31.37
CA ALA A 369 26.92 -5.97 -29.97
C ALA A 369 28.22 -5.96 -29.14
N GLN A 370 29.28 -6.59 -29.65
CA GLN A 370 30.58 -6.62 -28.96
C GLN A 370 31.12 -5.20 -28.74
N ALA A 371 31.14 -4.36 -29.78
CA ALA A 371 31.63 -2.98 -29.67
C ALA A 371 30.86 -2.17 -28.62
N GLN A 372 29.53 -2.24 -28.62
CA GLN A 372 28.68 -1.49 -27.67
C GLN A 372 28.83 -2.01 -26.22
N LEU A 373 28.94 -3.32 -26.04
CA LEU A 373 29.11 -3.93 -24.71
C LEU A 373 30.50 -3.65 -24.13
N GLU A 374 31.56 -3.65 -24.95
CA GLU A 374 32.91 -3.27 -24.52
C GLU A 374 32.97 -1.79 -24.12
N GLU A 375 32.35 -0.89 -24.89
CA GLU A 375 32.23 0.54 -24.54
C GLU A 375 31.46 0.71 -23.23
N SER A 376 30.34 -0.02 -23.04
CA SER A 376 29.57 -0.01 -21.79
C SER A 376 30.40 -0.39 -20.56
N LEU A 377 31.33 -1.35 -20.69
CA LEU A 377 32.17 -1.82 -19.58
C LEU A 377 33.24 -0.79 -19.18
N THR A 378 33.73 -0.01 -20.13
CA THR A 378 34.75 1.02 -19.89
C THR A 378 34.16 2.37 -19.47
N THR A 379 32.86 2.56 -19.66
CA THR A 379 32.13 3.78 -19.28
C THR A 379 31.71 3.74 -17.80
N PRO A 380 31.95 4.80 -17.00
CA PRO A 380 31.47 4.88 -15.62
C PRO A 380 29.95 4.70 -15.52
N LYS A 381 29.49 3.83 -14.62
CA LYS A 381 28.06 3.56 -14.40
C LYS A 381 27.59 4.21 -13.09
N ALA A 382 26.36 4.75 -13.10
CA ALA A 382 25.75 5.43 -11.96
C ALA A 382 25.53 4.51 -10.76
N SER A 383 25.34 3.21 -10.99
CA SER A 383 25.04 2.23 -9.94
C SER A 383 25.22 0.80 -10.47
N PRO A 384 25.55 -0.18 -9.61
CA PRO A 384 25.35 -1.58 -9.95
C PRO A 384 23.84 -1.86 -10.03
N ARG A 385 23.32 -1.99 -11.25
CA ARG A 385 22.14 -2.83 -11.57
C ARG A 385 20.74 -2.34 -11.15
N ILE A 386 20.43 -1.04 -11.25
CA ILE A 386 19.04 -0.55 -11.07
C ILE A 386 18.12 -1.03 -12.21
N TRP A 387 18.66 -1.29 -13.41
CA TRP A 387 17.89 -1.67 -14.61
C TRP A 387 17.71 -3.16 -14.85
N THR A 388 18.31 -4.03 -14.02
CA THR A 388 18.26 -5.50 -14.20
C THR A 388 17.07 -6.21 -13.54
N ILE A 389 16.05 -5.50 -13.06
CA ILE A 389 14.88 -6.15 -12.42
C ILE A 389 13.66 -6.20 -13.36
N SER A 390 13.90 -6.50 -14.64
CA SER A 390 12.88 -7.17 -15.47
C SER A 390 13.40 -8.41 -16.21
N SER A 391 14.68 -8.79 -16.06
CA SER A 391 15.25 -9.92 -16.80
C SER A 391 16.26 -10.74 -15.98
N CYS A 392 15.75 -11.32 -14.89
CA CYS A 392 16.21 -12.60 -14.35
C CYS A 392 15.00 -13.43 -13.92
#